data_AF-A0AAV0FSC5-F1
#
_entry.id   AF-A0AAV0FSC5-F1
#
_cell.length_a   1.000
_cell.length_b   1.000
_cell.length_c   1.000
_cell.angle_alpha   90.00
_cell.angle_beta   90.00
_cell.angle_gamma   90.00
#
_symmetry.space_group_name_H-M   'P 1'
#
loop_
_entity.id
_entity.type
_entity.pdbx_description
1 polymer ?
#
loop_
_entity_poly.entity_id
_entity_poly.type
_entity_poly.pdbx_seq_one_letter_code
_entity_poly.pdbx_strand_id
1 'polypeptide(L)'
;MYKQYRSWMHDKDAVLYGMQSNFLEGVGEFIKFALEHPAYMSDDKIRCPCSNCKNLKFKDPHEVGYDLYAVGFVPNYYNWTSHGEPLDPSVIPQTVGSSRYVPPEMSAWGDRAEMRWDQQMVYDAYGVPISQFNPPQPPNDPPEASTSYQPDADENPTFYQPYVDEGLAERFQDVLKAADQPLYADCEGYSQLSAVTEFMNIKAEYSLPETCMNRVLQSVGGMLPRDHTLPDSYYHMKQLMSKLGLPCVEIDACPEGCMLFWKEDEALEFCKFCGGDRYKPVRQGKKKPRHRSALSKLYYLPIAPRLQGMYASTATAKHMTWHVEHKTNESMMAHPSDCEAWRHFDRCHPQFAMEPRNVRLGLCSDGFAPFGRFGKNYSCWPVMLTPYNLPPDMCMKSHFIFLSLICPSSKDPGREIDIYLQPLIEEMKEPWAVGTPTYDVSSDKMFIMKAAIIWTISDFPAYGMLSGWRTHDLMGCPICMEKSGANWLSYSKKGSYFDCHRKFLPERHRYRKDKKSFIRGRVVRESPPPRLTCEEIYNRVRRFPTAMEEPNQDPYVIPISGQRGAYSGSCLIGKTFSSVTI
;
A
#
# COMPACT_ATOMS: atom_id res chain seq x y z
N MET A 1 21.90 2.06 15.61
CA MET A 1 22.88 2.38 16.67
C MET A 1 22.54 1.69 18.01
N TYR A 2 21.29 1.75 18.51
CA TYR A 2 20.89 1.23 19.84
C TYR A 2 21.10 -0.26 20.10
N LYS A 3 21.05 -1.12 19.07
CA LYS A 3 21.26 -2.58 19.22
C LYS A 3 22.68 -2.93 19.72
N GLN A 4 23.67 -2.09 19.42
CA GLN A 4 25.06 -2.28 19.84
C GLN A 4 25.29 -1.77 21.27
N TYR A 5 24.68 -0.63 21.64
CA TYR A 5 24.75 -0.05 22.99
C TYR A 5 23.86 -0.75 24.03
N ARG A 6 22.73 -1.32 23.60
CA ARG A 6 21.73 -1.99 24.45
C ARG A 6 21.61 -3.48 24.15
N SER A 7 22.69 -4.08 23.67
CA SER A 7 22.81 -5.53 23.51
C SER A 7 22.49 -6.27 24.82
N TRP A 8 22.80 -5.65 25.97
CA TRP A 8 22.49 -6.13 27.31
C TRP A 8 21.00 -6.46 27.52
N MET A 9 20.06 -5.81 26.81
CA MET A 9 18.61 -6.06 26.96
C MET A 9 18.19 -7.47 26.57
N HIS A 10 18.99 -8.14 25.73
CA HIS A 10 18.69 -9.46 25.18
C HIS A 10 19.88 -10.43 25.25
N ASP A 11 20.89 -10.12 26.06
CA ASP A 11 22.02 -11.01 26.29
C ASP A 11 21.56 -12.24 27.08
N LYS A 12 21.59 -13.41 26.42
CA LYS A 12 21.11 -14.69 26.99
C LYS A 12 22.10 -15.32 27.96
N ASP A 13 23.37 -14.89 27.96
CA ASP A 13 24.41 -15.45 28.82
C ASP A 13 24.43 -14.79 30.22
N ALA A 14 23.79 -13.63 30.38
CA ALA A 14 23.63 -12.94 31.66
C ALA A 14 22.66 -13.65 32.64
N VAL A 15 21.72 -14.46 32.12
CA VAL A 15 20.66 -15.11 32.93
C VAL A 15 21.14 -16.42 33.58
N LEU A 16 22.23 -17.04 33.09
CA LEU A 16 22.65 -18.37 33.53
C LEU A 16 23.89 -18.40 34.45
N TYR A 17 24.73 -17.35 34.51
CA TYR A 17 26.01 -17.42 35.26
C TYR A 17 26.41 -16.17 36.07
N GLY A 18 25.45 -15.44 36.65
CA GLY A 18 25.77 -14.49 37.74
C GLY A 18 26.49 -13.20 37.35
N MET A 19 26.58 -12.85 36.06
CA MET A 19 26.95 -11.49 35.62
C MET A 19 25.69 -10.61 35.60
N GLN A 20 25.18 -10.27 36.78
CA GLN A 20 23.93 -9.51 36.96
C GLN A 20 24.09 -7.98 36.81
N SER A 21 25.31 -7.42 36.79
CA SER A 21 25.52 -5.98 36.91
C SER A 21 24.95 -5.18 35.73
N ASN A 22 25.28 -5.52 34.50
CA ASN A 22 24.96 -4.69 33.33
C ASN A 22 23.46 -4.73 32.97
N PHE A 23 22.79 -5.86 33.20
CA PHE A 23 21.34 -5.97 33.00
C PHE A 23 20.56 -5.21 34.08
N LEU A 24 20.97 -5.30 35.35
CA LEU A 24 20.32 -4.58 36.44
C LEU A 24 20.53 -3.05 36.31
N GLU A 25 21.74 -2.63 35.97
CA GLU A 25 22.06 -1.23 35.71
C GLU A 25 21.26 -0.70 34.51
N GLY A 26 21.23 -1.44 33.40
CA GLY A 26 20.44 -1.08 32.22
C GLY A 26 18.92 -1.04 32.47
N VAL A 27 18.36 -1.97 33.28
CA VAL A 27 16.95 -1.89 33.69
C VAL A 27 16.71 -0.65 34.57
N GLY A 28 17.66 -0.28 35.42
CA GLY A 28 17.63 0.98 36.18
C GLY A 28 17.62 2.21 35.28
N GLU A 29 18.47 2.24 34.26
CA GLU A 29 18.50 3.31 33.25
C GLU A 29 17.17 3.39 32.49
N PHE A 30 16.62 2.25 32.08
CA PHE A 30 15.32 2.19 31.41
C PHE A 30 14.20 2.78 32.27
N ILE A 31 14.11 2.38 33.54
CA ILE A 31 13.08 2.87 34.46
C ILE A 31 13.25 4.38 34.68
N LYS A 32 14.48 4.85 34.88
CA LYS A 32 14.77 6.27 35.04
C LYS A 32 14.34 7.07 33.81
N PHE A 33 14.70 6.60 32.62
CA PHE A 33 14.29 7.21 31.36
C PHE A 33 12.77 7.26 31.23
N ALA A 34 12.06 6.17 31.52
CA ALA A 34 10.60 6.13 31.43
C ALA A 34 9.91 7.12 32.39
N LEU A 35 10.49 7.34 33.58
CA LEU A 35 9.99 8.31 34.56
C LEU A 35 10.27 9.76 34.17
N GLU A 36 11.32 10.02 33.39
CA GLU A 36 11.66 11.35 32.87
C GLU A 36 10.78 11.79 31.68
N HIS A 37 9.85 10.93 31.21
CA HIS A 37 8.94 11.20 30.11
C HIS A 37 7.44 11.13 30.52
N PRO A 38 6.91 12.12 31.28
CA PRO A 38 5.55 12.08 31.83
C PRO A 38 4.44 11.92 30.79
N ALA A 39 4.67 12.38 29.55
CA ALA A 39 3.71 12.24 28.45
C ALA A 39 3.41 10.78 28.05
N TYR A 40 4.25 9.83 28.49
CA TYR A 40 4.12 8.40 28.20
C TYR A 40 3.72 7.57 29.44
N MET A 41 3.43 8.25 30.55
CA MET A 41 2.99 7.66 31.81
C MET A 41 1.46 7.76 31.98
N SER A 42 0.92 6.94 32.88
CA SER A 42 -0.45 7.06 33.36
C SER A 42 -0.39 7.11 34.88
N ASP A 43 -0.72 8.27 35.46
CA ASP A 43 -0.43 8.61 36.85
C ASP A 43 1.08 8.41 37.14
N ASP A 44 1.44 7.62 38.17
CA ASP A 44 2.82 7.29 38.54
C ASP A 44 3.32 5.97 37.90
N LYS A 45 2.59 5.43 36.92
CA LYS A 45 2.88 4.12 36.31
C LYS A 45 3.50 4.26 34.93
N ILE A 46 4.45 3.38 34.64
CA ILE A 46 5.13 3.26 33.34
C ILE A 46 4.62 2.05 32.57
N ARG A 47 4.72 2.06 31.24
CA ARG A 47 4.42 0.87 30.44
C ARG A 47 5.43 -0.23 30.75
N CYS A 48 4.98 -1.48 30.77
CA CYS A 48 5.85 -2.62 31.03
C CYS A 48 6.31 -3.26 29.70
N PRO A 49 7.61 -3.16 29.32
CA PRO A 49 8.13 -3.73 28.07
C PRO A 49 8.45 -5.22 28.18
N CYS A 50 8.05 -5.92 29.25
CA CYS A 50 8.41 -7.33 29.42
C CYS A 50 7.75 -8.21 28.34
N SER A 51 8.31 -9.39 28.08
CA SER A 51 7.81 -10.33 27.06
C SER A 51 6.32 -10.69 27.20
N ASN A 52 5.79 -10.62 28.44
CA ASN A 52 4.38 -10.89 28.73
C ASN A 52 3.48 -9.64 28.56
N CYS A 53 3.97 -8.46 28.92
CA CYS A 53 3.19 -7.22 28.93
C CYS A 53 3.29 -6.43 27.61
N LYS A 54 4.39 -6.57 26.86
CA LYS A 54 4.61 -6.03 25.50
C LYS A 54 4.25 -4.55 25.33
N ASN A 55 4.56 -3.70 26.32
CA ASN A 55 4.22 -2.26 26.37
C ASN A 55 2.71 -1.93 26.48
N LEU A 56 1.87 -2.93 26.75
CA LEU A 56 0.41 -2.76 26.78
C LEU A 56 -0.13 -2.40 28.17
N LYS A 57 0.56 -2.80 29.24
CA LYS A 57 0.11 -2.58 30.63
C LYS A 57 0.93 -1.50 31.30
N PHE A 58 0.24 -0.58 32.00
CA PHE A 58 0.84 0.35 32.94
C PHE A 58 1.00 -0.34 34.29
N LYS A 59 2.21 -0.32 34.84
CA LYS A 59 2.56 -0.93 36.12
C LYS A 59 3.45 0.01 36.91
N ASP A 60 3.50 -0.23 38.21
CA ASP A 60 4.43 0.51 39.07
C ASP A 60 5.88 0.21 38.63
N PRO A 61 6.79 1.20 38.63
CA PRO A 61 8.17 1.03 38.14
C PRO A 61 8.90 -0.16 38.78
N HIS A 62 8.66 -0.42 40.06
CA HIS A 62 9.20 -1.58 40.78
C HIS A 62 8.67 -2.92 40.23
N GLU A 63 7.39 -3.00 39.88
CA GLU A 63 6.81 -4.19 39.25
C GLU A 63 7.35 -4.40 37.83
N VAL A 64 7.60 -3.32 37.09
CA VAL A 64 8.22 -3.39 35.76
C VAL A 64 9.63 -3.93 35.84
N GLY A 65 10.44 -3.49 36.81
CA GLY A 65 11.77 -4.04 37.06
C GLY A 65 11.73 -5.54 37.37
N TYR A 66 10.80 -5.97 38.23
CA TYR A 66 10.62 -7.40 38.55
C TYR A 66 10.22 -8.23 37.32
N ASP A 67 9.27 -7.75 36.52
CA ASP A 67 8.82 -8.40 35.29
C ASP A 67 9.96 -8.55 34.27
N LEU A 68 10.79 -7.50 34.13
CA LEU A 68 11.93 -7.54 33.21
C LEU A 68 13.02 -8.50 33.68
N TYR A 69 13.23 -8.60 34.99
CA TYR A 69 14.10 -9.62 35.56
C TYR A 69 13.56 -11.05 35.32
N ALA A 70 12.26 -11.25 35.47
CA ALA A 70 11.64 -12.58 35.38
C ALA A 70 11.50 -13.10 33.94
N VAL A 71 11.13 -12.24 32.98
CA VAL A 71 10.78 -12.67 31.61
C VAL A 71 11.46 -11.87 30.49
N GLY A 72 12.35 -10.94 30.83
CA GLY A 72 13.10 -10.13 29.87
C GLY A 72 12.25 -9.15 29.08
N PHE A 73 12.91 -8.32 28.26
CA PHE A 73 12.26 -7.39 27.35
C PHE A 73 11.60 -8.10 26.16
N VAL A 74 10.52 -7.50 25.63
CA VAL A 74 9.91 -7.90 24.37
C VAL A 74 10.96 -7.89 23.24
N PRO A 75 11.04 -8.92 22.38
CA PRO A 75 12.11 -9.03 21.39
C PRO A 75 12.22 -7.82 20.47
N ASN A 76 13.46 -7.42 20.17
CA ASN A 76 13.82 -6.31 19.26
C ASN A 76 13.41 -4.91 19.74
N TYR A 77 13.08 -4.74 21.02
CA TYR A 77 12.72 -3.44 21.60
C TYR A 77 13.95 -2.69 22.14
N TYR A 78 14.93 -2.45 21.29
CA TYR A 78 16.17 -1.74 21.66
C TYR A 78 16.00 -0.22 21.76
N ASN A 79 14.96 0.33 21.14
CA ASN A 79 14.60 1.74 21.20
C ASN A 79 13.31 1.87 22.01
N TRP A 80 13.33 2.67 23.07
CA TRP A 80 12.26 2.82 24.05
C TRP A 80 11.16 3.76 23.54
N THR A 81 10.72 3.57 22.30
CA THR A 81 9.74 4.43 21.60
C THR A 81 8.42 4.59 22.36
N SER A 82 7.91 3.50 22.93
CA SER A 82 6.73 3.53 23.81
C SER A 82 6.92 4.29 25.13
N HIS A 83 8.13 4.77 25.42
CA HIS A 83 8.50 5.52 26.63
C HIS A 83 9.09 6.91 26.30
N GLY A 84 8.94 7.38 25.07
CA GLY A 84 9.33 8.74 24.67
C GLY A 84 10.67 8.85 23.94
N GLU A 85 11.37 7.73 23.72
CA GLU A 85 12.62 7.77 22.96
C GLU A 85 12.35 7.97 21.45
N PRO A 86 12.98 8.98 20.82
CA PRO A 86 12.80 9.21 19.39
C PRO A 86 13.39 8.04 18.58
N LEU A 87 12.75 7.73 17.46
CA LEU A 87 13.21 6.69 16.54
C LEU A 87 14.61 7.02 16.03
N ASP A 88 15.50 6.02 16.09
CA ASP A 88 16.83 6.07 15.49
C ASP A 88 16.69 6.30 13.97
N PRO A 89 17.20 7.41 13.42
CA PRO A 89 17.16 7.67 11.98
C PRO A 89 17.87 6.56 11.18
N SER A 90 18.77 5.80 11.81
CA SER A 90 19.49 4.67 11.18
C SER A 90 18.69 3.36 11.11
N VAL A 91 17.48 3.30 11.67
CA VAL A 91 16.61 2.10 11.67
C VAL A 91 15.45 2.23 10.67
N ILE A 92 15.35 3.34 9.93
CA ILE A 92 14.43 3.50 8.79
C ILE A 92 14.87 2.52 7.70
N PRO A 93 14.07 1.50 7.33
CA PRO A 93 14.42 0.63 6.23
C PRO A 93 14.47 1.42 4.93
N GLN A 94 15.50 1.16 4.14
CA GLN A 94 15.65 1.67 2.79
C GLN A 94 14.57 1.05 1.89
N THR A 95 13.37 1.66 1.78
CA THR A 95 12.49 1.48 0.61
C THR A 95 11.35 2.51 0.60
N VAL A 96 11.28 3.29 -0.47
CA VAL A 96 10.12 4.03 -1.01
C VAL A 96 9.20 4.73 0.01
N GLY A 97 9.75 5.59 0.85
CA GLY A 97 8.99 6.56 1.64
C GLY A 97 9.61 7.93 1.49
N SER A 98 9.13 8.72 0.54
CA SER A 98 9.62 10.09 0.33
C SER A 98 9.19 10.96 1.51
N SER A 99 10.09 11.15 2.48
CA SER A 99 10.08 12.35 3.32
C SER A 99 10.54 13.50 2.41
N ARG A 100 9.58 14.20 1.79
CA ARG A 100 9.85 15.30 0.87
C ARG A 100 10.40 16.48 1.66
N TYR A 101 11.71 16.68 1.58
CA TYR A 101 12.34 17.94 2.00
C TYR A 101 11.84 19.05 1.08
N VAL A 102 11.11 20.03 1.62
CA VAL A 102 10.63 21.19 0.86
C VAL A 102 11.41 22.45 1.27
N PRO A 103 11.89 23.27 0.32
CA PRO A 103 12.64 24.49 0.62
C PRO A 103 11.84 25.53 1.44
N PRO A 104 12.51 26.44 2.17
CA PRO A 104 11.88 27.49 3.02
C PRO A 104 10.96 28.49 2.29
N GLU A 105 10.94 28.47 0.95
CA GLU A 105 10.27 29.44 0.07
C GLU A 105 8.73 29.31 0.07
N MET A 106 8.16 28.25 0.66
CA MET A 106 6.70 28.12 0.88
C MET A 106 6.12 29.09 1.93
N SER A 107 6.89 30.03 2.48
CA SER A 107 6.29 31.15 3.23
C SER A 107 5.77 32.26 2.30
N ALA A 108 5.95 32.13 0.99
CA ALA A 108 5.69 33.20 0.02
C ALA A 108 4.20 33.57 -0.19
N TRP A 109 3.25 32.66 0.07
CA TRP A 109 1.83 32.88 -0.25
C TRP A 109 0.92 33.20 0.94
N GLY A 110 1.48 33.41 2.12
CA GLY A 110 0.69 33.80 3.29
C GLY A 110 -0.23 32.70 3.82
N ASP A 111 -1.43 33.07 4.27
CA ASP A 111 -2.40 32.13 4.85
C ASP A 111 -2.96 31.18 3.79
N ARG A 112 -2.97 29.88 4.10
CA ARG A 112 -3.53 28.83 3.25
C ARG A 112 -5.01 29.05 2.94
N ALA A 113 -5.74 29.73 3.81
CA ALA A 113 -7.14 30.07 3.58
C ALA A 113 -7.37 31.09 2.45
N GLU A 114 -6.37 31.88 2.10
CA GLU A 114 -6.44 32.93 1.07
C GLU A 114 -5.84 32.48 -0.28
N MET A 115 -5.26 31.27 -0.33
CA MET A 115 -4.63 30.74 -1.54
C MET A 115 -5.65 30.39 -2.62
N ARG A 116 -5.29 30.67 -3.87
CA ARG A 116 -6.04 30.17 -5.03
C ARG A 116 -5.91 28.65 -5.14
N TRP A 117 -6.85 28.02 -5.83
CA TRP A 117 -6.89 26.55 -5.94
C TRP A 117 -5.65 25.94 -6.63
N ASP A 118 -5.05 26.66 -7.57
CA ASP A 118 -3.84 26.24 -8.29
C ASP A 118 -2.59 26.34 -7.41
N GLN A 119 -2.54 27.34 -6.53
CA GLN A 119 -1.51 27.46 -5.48
C GLN A 119 -1.66 26.36 -4.43
N GLN A 120 -2.89 26.12 -3.97
CA GLN A 120 -3.24 25.01 -3.07
C GLN A 120 -2.82 23.66 -3.66
N MET A 121 -3.01 23.45 -4.96
CA MET A 121 -2.58 22.23 -5.66
C MET A 121 -1.06 22.02 -5.58
N VAL A 122 -0.24 23.08 -5.62
CA VAL A 122 1.21 22.97 -5.42
C VAL A 122 1.52 22.50 -3.99
N TYR A 123 0.83 23.04 -3.00
CA TYR A 123 1.03 22.63 -1.60
C TYR A 123 0.62 21.18 -1.38
N ASP A 124 -0.51 20.76 -1.96
CA ASP A 124 -1.00 19.38 -1.87
C ASP A 124 -0.04 18.41 -2.56
N ALA A 125 0.59 18.84 -3.66
CA ALA A 125 1.57 18.06 -4.39
C ALA A 125 2.90 17.88 -3.65
N TYR A 126 3.39 18.91 -2.92
CA TYR A 126 4.74 18.90 -2.35
C TYR A 126 4.80 18.78 -0.81
N GLY A 127 3.70 19.04 -0.08
CA GLY A 127 3.68 19.07 1.40
C GLY A 127 4.14 20.41 1.99
N VAL A 128 4.17 20.57 3.32
CA VAL A 128 4.56 21.80 4.06
C VAL A 128 6.04 21.72 4.52
N PRO A 129 6.81 22.82 4.60
CA PRO A 129 8.23 22.77 4.98
C PRO A 129 8.44 22.35 6.44
N ILE A 130 9.44 21.50 6.66
CA ILE A 130 9.91 21.07 7.98
C ILE A 130 10.56 22.23 8.77
N SER A 131 10.88 23.37 8.13
CA SER A 131 11.57 24.50 8.76
C SER A 131 10.77 25.25 9.84
N GLN A 132 9.48 24.92 10.05
CA GLN A 132 8.71 25.40 11.21
C GLN A 132 8.83 24.50 12.45
N PHE A 133 9.60 23.41 12.38
CA PHE A 133 9.81 22.49 13.50
C PHE A 133 11.24 22.59 14.03
N ASN A 134 11.39 23.20 15.22
CA ASN A 134 12.51 22.92 16.10
C ASN A 134 12.26 21.54 16.75
N PRO A 135 13.06 20.49 16.47
CA PRO A 135 13.10 19.34 17.36
C PRO A 135 13.48 19.83 18.77
N PRO A 136 12.97 19.19 19.85
CA PRO A 136 13.41 19.52 21.20
C PRO A 136 14.94 19.49 21.23
N GLN A 137 15.56 20.62 21.56
CA GLN A 137 17.01 20.67 21.71
C GLN A 137 17.41 19.73 22.85
N PRO A 138 18.49 18.94 22.70
CA PRO A 138 19.05 18.21 23.82
C PRO A 138 19.36 19.20 24.96
N PRO A 139 19.22 18.79 26.24
CA PRO A 139 19.50 19.66 27.37
C PRO A 139 20.89 20.29 27.23
N ASN A 140 20.97 21.62 27.39
CA ASN A 140 22.17 22.45 27.18
C ASN A 140 23.24 22.31 28.28
N ASP A 141 23.19 21.27 29.12
CA ASP A 141 24.14 21.09 30.21
C ASP A 141 25.14 19.98 29.85
N PRO A 142 26.43 20.32 29.65
CA PRO A 142 27.44 19.32 29.34
C PRO A 142 27.69 18.44 30.58
N PRO A 143 27.68 17.11 30.47
CA PRO A 143 28.27 16.26 31.50
C PRO A 143 29.78 16.53 31.51
N GLU A 144 30.29 16.87 32.69
CA GLU A 144 31.71 17.06 32.94
C GLU A 144 32.54 15.83 32.55
N ALA A 145 33.77 16.11 32.12
CA ALA A 145 34.82 15.22 31.67
C ALA A 145 34.90 13.83 32.33
N SER A 146 35.15 12.79 31.52
CA SER A 146 36.48 12.18 31.37
C SER A 146 36.40 10.80 30.70
N THR A 147 36.93 10.67 29.48
CA THR A 147 38.09 9.82 29.17
C THR A 147 38.36 9.87 27.67
N SER A 148 39.66 10.03 27.38
CA SER A 148 40.25 10.16 26.05
C SER A 148 40.09 8.90 25.21
N TYR A 149 39.50 9.04 24.02
CA TYR A 149 39.75 8.12 22.91
C TYR A 149 39.95 8.96 21.63
N GLN A 150 41.15 8.90 21.08
CA GLN A 150 41.43 9.42 19.74
C GLN A 150 40.92 8.39 18.72
N PRO A 151 40.24 8.80 17.63
CA PRO A 151 39.85 7.86 16.59
C PRO A 151 41.06 7.48 15.74
N ASP A 152 41.25 6.18 15.52
CA ASP A 152 42.13 5.67 14.47
C ASP A 152 41.57 6.09 13.11
N ALA A 153 42.41 6.76 12.34
CA ALA A 153 42.12 7.25 11.00
C ALA A 153 42.08 6.08 10.00
N ASP A 154 40.94 5.41 9.88
CA ASP A 154 40.60 4.66 8.65
C ASP A 154 39.09 4.33 8.49
N GLU A 155 38.21 4.89 9.33
CA GLU A 155 36.78 4.91 9.01
C GLU A 155 36.48 6.16 8.18
N ASN A 156 36.31 5.97 6.88
CA ASN A 156 35.47 6.86 6.09
C ASN A 156 34.04 6.29 6.22
N PRO A 157 33.21 6.75 7.19
CA PRO A 157 31.80 6.39 7.15
C PRO A 157 31.27 7.04 5.88
N THR A 158 30.98 6.22 4.87
CA THR A 158 30.23 6.65 3.70
C THR A 158 28.94 7.24 4.23
N PHE A 159 28.90 8.57 4.31
CA PHE A 159 27.73 9.37 4.63
C PHE A 159 26.73 9.06 3.52
N TYR A 160 25.89 8.05 3.72
CA TYR A 160 24.82 7.74 2.80
C TYR A 160 23.79 8.85 2.95
N GLN A 161 23.91 9.82 2.07
CA GLN A 161 22.94 10.87 1.85
C GLN A 161 21.55 10.23 1.70
N PRO A 162 20.50 10.81 2.29
CA PRO A 162 19.14 10.50 1.86
C PRO A 162 19.11 10.63 0.34
N TYR A 163 18.28 9.84 -0.35
CA TYR A 163 17.93 10.19 -1.72
C TYR A 163 17.23 11.55 -1.67
N VAL A 164 18.04 12.60 -1.74
CA VAL A 164 17.63 13.92 -2.14
C VAL A 164 17.23 13.70 -3.57
N ASP A 165 15.94 13.80 -3.85
CA ASP A 165 15.52 14.02 -5.22
C ASP A 165 16.13 15.38 -5.61
N GLU A 166 17.32 15.33 -6.22
CA GLU A 166 18.17 16.49 -6.50
C GLU A 166 17.44 17.53 -7.38
N GLY A 167 16.32 17.13 -8.02
CA GLY A 167 15.42 17.99 -8.78
C GLY A 167 14.09 18.31 -8.11
N LEU A 168 13.83 17.89 -6.86
CA LEU A 168 12.57 18.20 -6.16
C LEU A 168 12.42 19.70 -5.90
N ALA A 169 13.48 20.34 -5.42
CA ALA A 169 13.50 21.79 -5.19
C ALA A 169 13.33 22.56 -6.51
N GLU A 170 14.03 22.16 -7.57
CA GLU A 170 13.91 22.77 -8.90
C GLU A 170 12.50 22.60 -9.48
N ARG A 171 11.95 21.39 -9.45
CA ARG A 171 10.57 21.13 -9.92
C ARG A 171 9.55 21.91 -9.09
N PHE A 172 9.74 21.98 -7.78
CA PHE A 172 8.88 22.77 -6.90
C PHE A 172 8.91 24.25 -7.28
N GLN A 173 10.10 24.83 -7.44
CA GLN A 173 10.27 26.22 -7.86
C GLN A 173 9.65 26.50 -9.23
N ASP A 174 9.79 25.58 -10.18
CA ASP A 174 9.17 25.71 -11.51
C ASP A 174 7.64 25.76 -11.44
N VAL A 175 7.04 24.89 -10.63
CA VAL A 175 5.58 24.84 -10.46
C VAL A 175 5.08 26.03 -9.65
N LEU A 176 5.81 26.43 -8.60
CA LEU A 176 5.54 27.63 -7.81
C LEU A 176 5.50 28.86 -8.72
N LYS A 177 6.53 29.02 -9.56
CA LYS A 177 6.61 30.10 -10.54
C LYS A 177 5.45 30.07 -11.52
N ALA A 178 5.06 28.90 -12.03
CA ALA A 178 3.92 28.78 -12.94
C ALA A 178 2.57 29.08 -12.28
N ALA A 179 2.43 28.82 -10.98
CA ALA A 179 1.24 29.20 -10.20
C ALA A 179 1.19 30.71 -9.95
N ASP A 180 2.33 31.36 -9.70
CA ASP A 180 2.38 32.81 -9.48
C ASP A 180 2.32 33.64 -10.75
N GLN A 181 2.76 33.07 -11.87
CA GLN A 181 2.79 33.77 -13.13
C GLN A 181 1.38 33.86 -13.74
N PRO A 182 0.81 35.08 -13.91
CA PRO A 182 -0.44 35.25 -14.63
C PRO A 182 -0.35 34.73 -16.06
N LEU A 183 -1.49 34.38 -16.66
CA LEU A 183 -1.52 33.85 -18.02
C LEU A 183 -1.01 34.86 -19.05
N TYR A 184 -1.19 36.16 -18.80
CA TYR A 184 -0.66 37.32 -19.54
C TYR A 184 -0.73 38.54 -18.60
N ALA A 185 -0.14 39.68 -18.97
CA ALA A 185 -0.19 40.89 -18.14
C ALA A 185 -1.63 41.27 -17.73
N ASP A 186 -1.84 41.57 -16.45
CA ASP A 186 -3.13 41.94 -15.85
C ASP A 186 -4.23 40.85 -15.89
N CYS A 187 -3.88 39.58 -16.15
CA CYS A 187 -4.83 38.47 -16.05
C CYS A 187 -5.12 38.11 -14.58
N GLU A 188 -6.28 38.52 -14.07
CA GLU A 188 -6.70 38.20 -12.69
C GLU A 188 -7.30 36.79 -12.55
N GLY A 189 -7.85 36.22 -13.63
CA GLY A 189 -8.61 34.97 -13.58
C GLY A 189 -7.80 33.69 -13.73
N TYR A 190 -6.64 33.75 -14.39
CA TYR A 190 -5.82 32.57 -14.69
C TYR A 190 -4.33 32.84 -14.50
N SER A 191 -3.67 31.93 -13.78
CA SER A 191 -2.22 31.69 -13.86
C SER A 191 -1.86 30.76 -15.02
N GLN A 192 -0.57 30.64 -15.31
CA GLN A 192 -0.07 29.63 -16.26
C GLN A 192 -0.48 28.21 -15.82
N LEU A 193 -0.30 27.90 -14.53
CA LEU A 193 -0.61 26.57 -13.99
C LEU A 193 -2.11 26.25 -14.09
N SER A 194 -2.98 27.16 -13.64
CA SER A 194 -4.44 26.96 -13.69
C SER A 194 -4.95 26.76 -15.12
N ALA A 195 -4.44 27.54 -16.10
CA ALA A 195 -4.79 27.37 -17.51
C ALA A 195 -4.33 26.02 -18.06
N VAL A 196 -3.11 25.60 -17.76
CA VAL A 196 -2.58 24.29 -18.18
C VAL A 196 -3.39 23.15 -17.57
N THR A 197 -3.71 23.22 -16.28
CA THR A 197 -4.53 22.21 -15.60
C THR A 197 -5.92 22.12 -16.22
N GLU A 198 -6.56 23.25 -16.54
CA GLU A 198 -7.87 23.27 -17.19
C GLU A 198 -7.85 22.58 -18.56
N PHE A 199 -6.87 22.90 -19.41
CA PHE A 199 -6.73 22.25 -20.72
C PHE A 199 -6.39 20.75 -20.61
N MET A 200 -5.62 20.36 -19.60
CA MET A 200 -5.35 18.94 -19.31
C MET A 200 -6.62 18.21 -18.90
N ASN A 201 -7.47 18.83 -18.08
CA ASN A 201 -8.77 18.29 -17.67
C ASN A 201 -9.71 18.15 -18.86
N ILE A 202 -9.87 19.19 -19.69
CA ILE A 202 -10.69 19.15 -20.91
C ILE A 202 -10.20 18.02 -21.83
N LYS A 203 -8.89 17.91 -22.06
CA LYS A 203 -8.34 16.85 -22.89
C LYS A 203 -8.68 15.47 -22.34
N ALA A 204 -8.56 15.26 -21.03
CA ALA A 204 -8.82 13.98 -20.38
C ALA A 204 -10.31 13.64 -20.40
N GLU A 205 -11.18 14.58 -20.01
CA GLU A 205 -12.63 14.41 -19.91
C GLU A 205 -13.27 14.10 -21.27
N TYR A 206 -12.87 14.84 -22.31
CA TYR A 206 -13.40 14.67 -23.66
C TYR A 206 -12.56 13.73 -24.54
N SER A 207 -11.53 13.08 -23.98
CA SER A 207 -10.64 12.16 -24.69
C SER A 207 -10.07 12.76 -25.99
N LEU A 208 -9.72 14.05 -25.98
CA LEU A 208 -9.30 14.76 -27.18
C LEU A 208 -7.96 14.20 -27.70
N PRO A 209 -7.81 13.97 -29.02
CA PRO A 209 -6.51 13.60 -29.59
C PRO A 209 -5.43 14.65 -29.30
N GLU A 210 -4.16 14.24 -29.19
CA GLU A 210 -3.04 15.17 -29.00
C GLU A 210 -2.97 16.24 -30.09
N THR A 211 -3.17 15.85 -31.35
CA THR A 211 -3.20 16.76 -32.50
C THR A 211 -4.33 17.78 -32.40
N CYS A 212 -5.48 17.40 -31.84
CA CYS A 212 -6.58 18.31 -31.57
C CYS A 212 -6.20 19.30 -30.47
N MET A 213 -5.66 18.82 -29.35
CA MET A 213 -5.24 19.68 -28.25
C MET A 213 -4.17 20.69 -28.68
N ASN A 214 -3.16 20.28 -29.45
CA ASN A 214 -2.14 21.19 -29.97
C ASN A 214 -2.77 22.30 -30.83
N ARG A 215 -3.75 21.98 -31.68
CA ARG A 215 -4.45 22.99 -32.48
C ARG A 215 -5.29 23.93 -31.61
N VAL A 216 -5.95 23.41 -30.57
CA VAL A 216 -6.72 24.23 -29.62
C VAL A 216 -5.79 25.22 -28.91
N LEU A 217 -4.65 24.76 -28.38
CA LEU A 217 -3.68 25.63 -27.71
C LEU A 217 -3.13 26.73 -28.62
N GLN A 218 -2.75 26.37 -29.85
CA GLN A 218 -2.27 27.35 -30.83
C GLN A 218 -3.35 28.37 -31.21
N SER A 219 -4.60 27.93 -31.33
CA SER A 219 -5.72 28.82 -31.66
C SER A 219 -6.04 29.77 -30.52
N VAL A 220 -6.12 29.26 -29.28
CA VAL A 220 -6.36 30.09 -28.09
C VAL A 220 -5.20 31.04 -27.85
N GLY A 221 -3.95 30.57 -27.95
CA GLY A 221 -2.76 31.42 -27.85
C GLY A 221 -2.77 32.56 -28.86
N GLY A 222 -3.18 32.29 -30.11
CA GLY A 222 -3.34 33.33 -31.14
C GLY A 222 -4.43 34.37 -30.84
N MET A 223 -5.35 34.09 -29.91
CA MET A 223 -6.38 35.03 -29.43
C MET A 223 -5.93 35.81 -28.18
N LEU A 224 -4.90 35.34 -27.49
CA LEU A 224 -4.37 35.97 -26.27
C LEU A 224 -3.34 37.08 -26.59
N PRO A 225 -3.04 37.97 -25.63
CA PRO A 225 -1.96 38.96 -25.76
C PRO A 225 -0.60 38.31 -26.05
N ARG A 226 0.29 39.03 -26.76
CA ARG A 226 1.57 38.48 -27.25
C ARG A 226 2.52 37.98 -26.16
N ASP A 227 2.37 38.49 -24.95
CA ASP A 227 3.15 38.16 -23.75
C ASP A 227 2.56 37.00 -22.93
N HIS A 228 1.56 36.28 -23.47
CA HIS A 228 0.95 35.17 -22.77
C HIS A 228 1.92 34.01 -22.48
N THR A 229 1.61 33.23 -21.46
CA THR A 229 2.43 32.12 -20.96
C THR A 229 1.83 30.74 -21.27
N LEU A 230 0.68 30.70 -21.93
CA LEU A 230 0.03 29.45 -22.36
C LEU A 230 0.97 28.61 -23.26
N PRO A 231 1.24 27.34 -22.92
CA PRO A 231 2.02 26.46 -23.78
C PRO A 231 1.33 26.19 -25.13
N ASP A 232 2.13 26.06 -26.19
CA ASP A 232 1.68 25.86 -27.57
C ASP A 232 1.39 24.39 -27.94
N SER A 233 1.69 23.45 -27.03
CA SER A 233 1.54 22.03 -27.26
C SER A 233 1.22 21.25 -25.99
N TYR A 234 0.54 20.12 -26.18
CA TYR A 234 0.27 19.14 -25.13
C TYR A 234 1.56 18.61 -24.50
N TYR A 235 2.65 18.50 -25.26
CA TYR A 235 3.94 18.08 -24.74
C TYR A 235 4.43 19.05 -23.65
N HIS A 236 4.43 20.35 -23.92
CA HIS A 236 4.85 21.37 -22.95
C HIS A 236 3.90 21.44 -21.74
N MET A 237 2.58 21.30 -21.94
CA MET A 237 1.63 21.17 -20.83
C MET A 237 1.94 19.95 -19.95
N LYS A 238 2.18 18.78 -20.57
CA LYS A 238 2.52 17.55 -19.87
C LYS A 238 3.84 17.68 -19.12
N GLN A 239 4.84 18.36 -19.67
CA GLN A 239 6.10 18.63 -18.99
C GLN A 239 5.89 19.46 -17.72
N LEU A 240 5.07 20.53 -17.78
CA LEU A 240 4.76 21.33 -16.60
C LEU A 240 4.02 20.49 -15.55
N MET A 241 2.96 19.78 -15.95
CA MET A 241 2.18 18.95 -15.03
C MET A 241 2.99 17.79 -14.42
N SER A 242 3.97 17.25 -15.16
CA SER A 242 4.82 16.16 -14.65
C SER A 242 5.66 16.56 -13.44
N LYS A 243 5.84 17.87 -13.22
CA LYS A 243 6.59 18.40 -12.07
C LYS A 243 5.82 18.25 -10.77
N LEU A 244 4.48 18.27 -10.77
CA LEU A 244 3.60 18.13 -9.58
C LEU A 244 3.71 16.79 -8.82
N GLY A 245 4.65 15.90 -9.16
CA GLY A 245 5.05 14.83 -8.25
C GLY A 245 4.09 13.64 -8.13
N LEU A 246 3.37 13.31 -9.21
CA LEU A 246 2.62 12.05 -9.34
C LEU A 246 3.31 11.12 -10.36
N PRO A 247 4.33 10.36 -9.94
CA PRO A 247 5.11 9.55 -10.87
C PRO A 247 4.26 8.47 -11.52
N CYS A 248 4.45 8.31 -12.83
CA CYS A 248 4.06 7.11 -13.56
C CYS A 248 5.36 6.42 -13.94
N VAL A 249 5.64 5.29 -13.28
CA VAL A 249 6.83 4.50 -13.51
C VAL A 249 6.51 3.47 -14.58
N GLU A 250 7.24 3.54 -15.69
CA GLU A 250 7.14 2.54 -16.75
C GLU A 250 8.11 1.40 -16.45
N ILE A 251 7.58 0.21 -16.19
CA ILE A 251 8.36 -1.00 -15.96
C ILE A 251 8.23 -1.89 -17.19
N ASP A 252 9.35 -2.25 -17.81
CA ASP A 252 9.34 -3.14 -18.96
C ASP A 252 8.89 -4.54 -18.54
N ALA A 253 8.03 -5.15 -19.35
CA ALA A 253 7.48 -6.48 -19.08
C ALA A 253 7.78 -7.43 -20.24
N CYS A 254 7.85 -8.73 -19.94
CA CYS A 254 7.85 -9.75 -20.97
C CYS A 254 6.51 -9.71 -21.76
N PRO A 255 6.52 -9.79 -23.10
CA PRO A 255 5.28 -9.81 -23.90
C PRO A 255 4.34 -10.98 -23.57
N GLU A 256 4.91 -12.11 -23.16
CA GLU A 256 4.17 -13.30 -22.71
C GLU A 256 3.81 -13.24 -21.21
N GLY A 257 4.12 -12.14 -20.52
CA GLY A 257 3.78 -11.94 -19.12
C GLY A 257 4.64 -12.72 -18.12
N CYS A 258 5.74 -13.35 -18.53
CA CYS A 258 6.54 -14.24 -17.68
C CYS A 258 7.29 -13.55 -16.54
N MET A 259 7.64 -12.26 -16.71
CA MET A 259 8.45 -11.50 -15.75
C MET A 259 8.38 -10.01 -16.03
N LEU A 260 8.76 -9.22 -15.03
CA LEU A 260 9.13 -7.81 -15.18
C LEU A 260 10.65 -7.69 -15.30
N PHE A 261 11.12 -6.79 -16.16
CA PHE A 261 12.52 -6.37 -16.21
C PHE A 261 12.74 -5.29 -15.15
N TRP A 262 12.72 -5.70 -13.89
CA TRP A 262 12.65 -4.83 -12.72
C TRP A 262 13.64 -5.28 -11.64
N LYS A 263 14.22 -4.33 -10.89
CA LYS A 263 15.25 -4.56 -9.87
C LYS A 263 16.42 -5.39 -10.41
N GLU A 264 16.65 -6.59 -9.88
CA GLU A 264 17.78 -7.45 -10.24
C GLU A 264 17.75 -7.86 -11.73
N ASP A 265 16.58 -7.76 -12.36
CA ASP A 265 16.32 -8.14 -13.74
C ASP A 265 16.31 -6.95 -14.72
N GLU A 266 16.55 -5.73 -14.23
CA GLU A 266 16.50 -4.50 -15.02
C GLU A 266 17.56 -4.48 -16.14
N ALA A 267 18.70 -5.13 -15.96
CA ALA A 267 19.77 -5.14 -16.97
C ALA A 267 19.53 -6.14 -18.12
N LEU A 268 18.53 -7.02 -18.01
CA LEU A 268 18.33 -8.09 -18.97
C LEU A 268 17.73 -7.57 -20.29
N GLU A 269 18.18 -8.17 -21.39
CA GLU A 269 17.64 -7.93 -22.73
C GLU A 269 16.65 -9.00 -23.19
N PHE A 270 16.64 -10.16 -22.52
CA PHE A 270 15.82 -11.31 -22.85
C PHE A 270 15.14 -11.85 -21.60
N CYS A 271 13.94 -12.39 -21.76
CA CYS A 271 13.21 -13.04 -20.68
C CYS A 271 13.94 -14.31 -20.23
N LYS A 272 14.16 -14.45 -18.91
CA LYS A 272 14.81 -15.64 -18.30
C LYS A 272 14.01 -16.94 -18.48
N PHE A 273 12.70 -16.83 -18.72
CA PHE A 273 11.78 -17.97 -18.73
C PHE A 273 11.42 -18.42 -20.15
N CYS A 274 10.97 -17.50 -21.02
CA CYS A 274 10.59 -17.84 -22.39
C CYS A 274 11.66 -17.52 -23.44
N GLY A 275 12.76 -16.86 -23.06
CA GLY A 275 13.80 -16.40 -23.99
C GLY A 275 13.38 -15.25 -24.91
N GLY A 276 12.16 -14.71 -24.76
CA GLY A 276 11.64 -13.64 -25.62
C GLY A 276 12.38 -12.32 -25.45
N ASP A 277 12.45 -11.55 -26.53
CA ASP A 277 13.06 -10.21 -26.55
C ASP A 277 12.34 -9.23 -25.62
N ARG A 278 13.10 -8.36 -24.96
CA ARG A 278 12.57 -7.19 -24.25
C ARG A 278 12.17 -6.06 -25.20
N TYR A 279 12.99 -5.83 -26.23
CA TYR A 279 12.92 -4.63 -27.07
C TYR A 279 12.42 -4.93 -28.48
N LYS A 280 11.79 -3.92 -29.11
CA LYS A 280 11.41 -4.00 -30.53
C LYS A 280 12.64 -4.12 -31.42
N PRO A 281 12.59 -4.94 -32.49
CA PRO A 281 13.70 -5.08 -33.42
C PRO A 281 14.00 -3.77 -34.15
N VAL A 282 15.28 -3.47 -34.35
CA VAL A 282 15.71 -2.31 -35.14
C VAL A 282 15.57 -2.65 -36.62
N ARG A 283 14.84 -1.81 -37.39
CA ARG A 283 14.72 -1.99 -38.84
C ARG A 283 16.11 -1.96 -39.50
N GLN A 284 16.39 -2.93 -40.38
CA GLN A 284 17.65 -3.00 -41.12
C GLN A 284 17.95 -1.67 -41.85
N GLY A 285 19.20 -1.22 -41.77
CA GLY A 285 19.67 0.03 -42.38
C GLY A 285 19.46 1.30 -41.54
N LYS A 286 18.86 1.22 -40.34
CA LYS A 286 18.79 2.35 -39.39
C LYS A 286 19.81 2.17 -38.26
N LYS A 287 20.47 3.27 -37.86
CA LYS A 287 21.29 3.30 -36.64
C LYS A 287 20.44 2.86 -35.44
N LYS A 288 21.03 2.09 -34.52
CA LYS A 288 20.36 1.74 -33.25
C LYS A 288 19.90 3.05 -32.59
N PRO A 289 18.60 3.18 -32.26
CA PRO A 289 18.11 4.39 -31.59
C PRO A 289 18.80 4.54 -30.24
N ARG A 290 19.01 5.80 -29.79
CA ARG A 290 19.56 6.09 -28.45
C ARG A 290 18.73 5.45 -27.32
N HIS A 291 17.42 5.27 -27.57
CA HIS A 291 16.49 4.61 -26.66
C HIS A 291 15.77 3.46 -27.38
N ARG A 292 15.89 2.24 -26.85
CA ARG A 292 15.15 1.08 -27.36
C ARG A 292 13.75 1.06 -26.74
N SER A 293 12.73 0.82 -27.54
CA SER A 293 11.35 0.72 -27.04
C SER A 293 11.06 -0.72 -26.64
N ALA A 294 10.64 -0.94 -25.41
CA ALA A 294 10.18 -2.26 -24.96
C ALA A 294 8.96 -2.74 -25.75
N LEU A 295 8.80 -4.06 -25.81
CA LEU A 295 7.67 -4.72 -26.46
C LEU A 295 6.40 -4.66 -25.61
N SER A 296 6.53 -4.73 -24.28
CA SER A 296 5.43 -4.63 -23.31
C SER A 296 5.87 -3.79 -22.10
N LYS A 297 4.92 -3.07 -21.49
CA LYS A 297 5.16 -2.15 -20.37
C LYS A 297 4.02 -2.19 -19.36
N LEU A 298 4.38 -2.39 -18.10
CA LEU A 298 3.55 -2.14 -16.93
C LEU A 298 3.66 -0.66 -16.57
N TYR A 299 2.52 0.01 -16.40
CA TYR A 299 2.51 1.35 -15.81
C TYR A 299 2.20 1.22 -14.34
N TYR A 300 3.14 1.62 -13.50
CA TYR A 300 3.04 1.60 -12.06
C TYR A 300 2.90 3.03 -11.52
N LEU A 301 1.89 3.21 -10.69
CA LEU A 301 1.42 4.47 -10.17
C LEU A 301 1.44 4.34 -8.63
N PRO A 302 2.50 4.81 -7.95
CA PRO A 302 2.68 4.66 -6.51
C PRO A 302 1.53 5.25 -5.69
N ILE A 303 1.14 4.55 -4.62
CA ILE A 303 -0.01 4.86 -3.78
C ILE A 303 0.37 5.67 -2.54
N ALA A 304 1.51 5.38 -1.90
CA ALA A 304 1.90 6.08 -0.68
C ALA A 304 1.99 7.62 -0.89
N PRO A 305 2.58 8.14 -1.99
CA PRO A 305 2.58 9.56 -2.28
C PRO A 305 1.19 10.17 -2.45
N ARG A 306 0.21 9.40 -2.97
CA ARG A 306 -1.18 9.85 -3.12
C ARG A 306 -1.90 9.93 -1.79
N LEU A 307 -1.68 8.93 -0.93
CA LEU A 307 -2.23 8.93 0.43
C LEU A 307 -1.67 10.09 1.27
N GLN A 308 -0.37 10.37 1.16
CA GLN A 308 0.22 11.57 1.77
C GLN A 308 -0.44 12.85 1.24
N GLY A 309 -0.70 12.93 -0.07
CA GLY A 309 -1.41 14.05 -0.69
C GLY A 309 -2.82 14.28 -0.12
N MET A 310 -3.52 13.21 0.29
CA MET A 310 -4.82 13.33 0.97
C MET A 310 -4.72 13.97 2.35
N TYR A 311 -3.63 13.73 3.08
CA TYR A 311 -3.39 14.40 4.37
C TYR A 311 -2.81 15.81 4.22
N ALA A 312 -2.11 16.07 3.11
CA ALA A 312 -1.65 17.40 2.77
C ALA A 312 -2.80 18.34 2.36
N SER A 313 -3.87 17.82 1.76
CA SER A 313 -4.96 18.65 1.22
C SER A 313 -6.02 19.03 2.25
N THR A 314 -6.34 20.32 2.34
CA THR A 314 -7.42 20.84 3.20
C THR A 314 -8.79 20.30 2.80
N ALA A 315 -8.97 19.90 1.54
CA ALA A 315 -10.21 19.37 1.01
C ALA A 315 -10.50 17.92 1.44
N THR A 316 -9.48 17.16 1.85
CA THR A 316 -9.61 15.72 2.12
C THR A 316 -9.13 15.29 3.49
N ALA A 317 -8.14 15.96 4.09
CA ALA A 317 -7.51 15.56 5.35
C ALA A 317 -8.51 15.34 6.49
N LYS A 318 -9.45 16.27 6.71
CA LYS A 318 -10.51 16.14 7.74
C LYS A 318 -11.41 14.92 7.52
N HIS A 319 -11.59 14.50 6.28
CA HIS A 319 -12.45 13.37 5.94
C HIS A 319 -11.75 12.02 6.13
N MET A 320 -10.43 11.99 6.29
CA MET A 320 -9.66 10.75 6.45
C MET A 320 -9.85 10.07 7.82
N THR A 321 -10.40 10.77 8.80
CA THR A 321 -10.80 10.23 10.11
C THR A 321 -12.30 9.99 10.23
N TRP A 322 -13.08 10.27 9.18
CA TRP A 322 -14.55 10.23 9.20
C TRP A 322 -15.09 8.88 9.69
N HIS A 323 -14.43 7.78 9.30
CA HIS A 323 -14.84 6.43 9.67
C HIS A 323 -14.87 6.14 11.18
N VAL A 324 -14.21 6.96 12.01
CA VAL A 324 -14.24 6.90 13.49
C VAL A 324 -15.31 7.83 14.07
N GLU A 325 -15.54 8.97 13.44
CA GLU A 325 -16.40 10.03 13.94
C GLU A 325 -17.89 9.77 13.68
N HIS A 326 -18.19 9.01 12.62
CA HIS A 326 -19.56 8.72 12.24
C HIS A 326 -20.23 7.76 13.23
N LYS A 327 -21.54 7.95 13.44
CA LYS A 327 -22.35 7.13 14.33
C LYS A 327 -23.42 6.44 13.51
N THR A 328 -23.47 5.13 13.63
CA THR A 328 -24.47 4.27 12.98
C THR A 328 -25.16 3.42 14.04
N ASN A 329 -26.46 3.16 13.84
CA ASN A 329 -27.18 2.22 14.67
C ASN A 329 -26.61 0.81 14.44
N GLU A 330 -26.41 0.04 15.51
CA GLU A 330 -25.79 -1.29 15.44
C GLU A 330 -26.47 -2.27 14.46
N SER A 331 -27.74 -2.03 14.13
CA SER A 331 -28.52 -2.85 13.20
C SER A 331 -28.38 -2.47 11.72
N MET A 332 -27.65 -1.40 11.38
CA MET A 332 -27.50 -0.90 10.01
C MET A 332 -26.04 -0.75 9.63
N MET A 333 -25.72 -1.06 8.38
CA MET A 333 -24.41 -0.84 7.78
C MET A 333 -24.56 0.33 6.80
N ALA A 334 -24.06 1.51 7.18
CA ALA A 334 -24.08 2.70 6.32
C ALA A 334 -22.75 2.90 5.59
N HIS A 335 -21.68 2.33 6.14
CA HIS A 335 -20.33 2.43 5.60
C HIS A 335 -19.57 1.11 5.81
N PRO A 336 -18.57 0.76 4.97
CA PRO A 336 -17.78 -0.44 5.17
C PRO A 336 -17.09 -0.55 6.54
N SER A 337 -16.84 0.56 7.25
CA SER A 337 -16.32 0.51 8.62
C SER A 337 -17.31 -0.06 9.65
N ASP A 338 -18.61 -0.14 9.33
CA ASP A 338 -19.61 -0.79 10.17
C ASP A 338 -19.56 -2.33 10.05
N CYS A 339 -18.89 -2.86 9.02
CA CYS A 339 -18.96 -4.28 8.71
C CYS A 339 -18.07 -5.13 9.64
N GLU A 340 -18.45 -6.40 9.80
CA GLU A 340 -17.72 -7.33 10.66
C GLU A 340 -16.29 -7.59 10.18
N ALA A 341 -16.00 -7.47 8.87
CA ALA A 341 -14.65 -7.63 8.35
C ALA A 341 -13.70 -6.52 8.86
N TRP A 342 -14.17 -5.27 8.83
CA TRP A 342 -13.42 -4.13 9.38
C TRP A 342 -13.21 -4.28 10.89
N ARG A 343 -14.29 -4.59 11.63
CA ARG A 343 -14.22 -4.78 13.09
C ARG A 343 -13.31 -5.95 13.46
N HIS A 344 -13.32 -7.03 12.68
CA HIS A 344 -12.42 -8.16 12.87
C HIS A 344 -10.96 -7.75 12.64
N PHE A 345 -10.68 -7.03 11.56
CA PHE A 345 -9.35 -6.48 11.29
C PHE A 345 -8.85 -5.60 12.44
N ASP A 346 -9.67 -4.69 12.94
CA ASP A 346 -9.30 -3.80 14.06
C ASP A 346 -9.01 -4.59 15.35
N ARG A 347 -9.76 -5.68 15.62
CA ARG A 347 -9.49 -6.58 16.75
C ARG A 347 -8.19 -7.38 16.59
N CYS A 348 -7.84 -7.77 15.36
CA CYS A 348 -6.61 -8.48 15.07
C CYS A 348 -5.38 -7.54 15.07
N HIS A 349 -5.58 -6.27 14.75
CA HIS A 349 -4.52 -5.27 14.63
C HIS A 349 -4.82 -4.00 15.46
N PRO A 350 -4.91 -4.10 16.80
CA PRO A 350 -5.32 -2.98 17.65
C PRO A 350 -4.36 -1.79 17.56
N GLN A 351 -3.05 -2.01 17.39
CA GLN A 351 -2.07 -0.94 17.20
C GLN A 351 -2.31 -0.14 15.92
N PHE A 352 -2.80 -0.79 14.86
CA PHE A 352 -3.18 -0.11 13.63
C PHE A 352 -4.47 0.70 13.85
N ALA A 353 -5.47 0.11 14.49
CA ALA A 353 -6.76 0.74 14.73
C ALA A 353 -6.71 1.92 15.72
N MET A 354 -5.73 1.94 16.63
CA MET A 354 -5.51 3.00 17.61
C MET A 354 -5.18 4.37 17.00
N GLU A 355 -4.62 4.40 15.78
CA GLU A 355 -4.34 5.63 15.04
C GLU A 355 -5.42 5.79 13.96
N PRO A 356 -6.42 6.68 14.16
CA PRO A 356 -7.52 6.90 13.21
C PRO A 356 -7.05 7.32 11.82
N ARG A 357 -5.85 7.89 11.70
CA ARG A 357 -5.29 8.32 10.40
C ARG A 357 -4.65 7.17 9.61
N ASN A 358 -4.62 5.95 10.13
CA ASN A 358 -4.18 4.81 9.34
C ASN A 358 -5.21 4.44 8.26
N VAL A 359 -4.72 4.11 7.06
CA VAL A 359 -5.53 4.00 5.85
C VAL A 359 -5.93 2.55 5.57
N ARG A 360 -7.23 2.31 5.40
CA ARG A 360 -7.77 1.01 5.00
C ARG A 360 -8.21 1.07 3.54
N LEU A 361 -7.62 0.21 2.74
CA LEU A 361 -7.79 0.15 1.30
C LEU A 361 -8.60 -1.09 0.92
N GLY A 362 -9.45 -0.96 -0.10
CA GLY A 362 -9.90 -2.12 -0.86
C GLY A 362 -9.33 -2.09 -2.26
N LEU A 363 -8.94 -3.26 -2.73
CA LEU A 363 -8.34 -3.47 -4.05
C LEU A 363 -9.39 -4.02 -5.02
N CYS A 364 -9.45 -3.48 -6.24
CA CYS A 364 -10.24 -4.09 -7.31
C CYS A 364 -9.43 -4.22 -8.60
N SER A 365 -9.80 -5.19 -9.42
CA SER A 365 -9.19 -5.48 -10.71
C SER A 365 -10.21 -6.17 -11.62
N ASP A 366 -10.23 -5.79 -12.90
CA ASP A 366 -11.07 -6.40 -13.93
C ASP A 366 -10.43 -6.22 -15.31
N GLY A 367 -10.83 -7.05 -16.28
CA GLY A 367 -10.38 -6.96 -17.67
C GLY A 367 -11.09 -5.83 -18.42
N PHE A 368 -10.30 -4.92 -18.99
CA PHE A 368 -10.80 -3.78 -19.76
C PHE A 368 -10.29 -3.83 -21.21
N ALA A 369 -11.14 -3.48 -22.18
CA ALA A 369 -10.76 -3.38 -23.60
C ALA A 369 -10.86 -1.93 -24.08
N PRO A 370 -9.76 -1.13 -24.05
CA PRO A 370 -9.80 0.32 -24.26
C PRO A 370 -10.25 0.76 -25.65
N PHE A 371 -10.13 -0.09 -26.68
CA PHE A 371 -10.43 0.27 -28.07
C PHE A 371 -11.77 -0.27 -28.59
N GLY A 372 -12.60 -0.85 -27.71
CA GLY A 372 -13.92 -1.38 -28.05
C GLY A 372 -13.90 -2.54 -29.06
N ARG A 373 -15.08 -2.92 -29.58
CA ARG A 373 -15.27 -4.10 -30.46
C ARG A 373 -14.65 -3.97 -31.86
N PHE A 374 -14.27 -2.76 -32.28
CA PHE A 374 -13.79 -2.47 -33.64
C PHE A 374 -12.30 -2.11 -33.70
N GLY A 375 -11.61 -2.07 -32.55
CA GLY A 375 -10.16 -1.86 -32.45
C GLY A 375 -9.35 -3.16 -32.48
N LYS A 376 -8.02 -3.06 -32.39
CA LYS A 376 -7.16 -4.23 -32.16
C LYS A 376 -7.56 -4.92 -30.85
N ASN A 377 -7.58 -6.26 -30.83
CA ASN A 377 -7.75 -7.06 -29.62
C ASN A 377 -6.62 -6.74 -28.62
N TYR A 378 -6.87 -5.76 -27.76
CA TYR A 378 -5.97 -5.36 -26.69
C TYR A 378 -6.83 -5.27 -25.43
N SER A 379 -6.58 -6.17 -24.48
CA SER A 379 -7.06 -6.03 -23.12
C SER A 379 -6.01 -5.30 -22.29
N CYS A 380 -6.44 -4.65 -21.22
CA CYS A 380 -5.58 -4.23 -20.13
C CYS A 380 -6.29 -4.53 -18.83
N TRP A 381 -5.49 -4.73 -17.78
CA TRP A 381 -6.00 -5.04 -16.46
C TRP A 381 -5.59 -3.92 -15.51
N PRO A 382 -6.48 -2.95 -15.28
CA PRO A 382 -6.26 -1.95 -14.25
C PRO A 382 -6.38 -2.58 -12.85
N VAL A 383 -5.43 -2.27 -11.97
CA VAL A 383 -5.54 -2.52 -10.52
C VAL A 383 -5.79 -1.19 -9.85
N MET A 384 -6.91 -1.09 -9.13
CA MET A 384 -7.32 0.13 -8.45
C MET A 384 -7.43 -0.08 -6.94
N LEU A 385 -7.20 0.98 -6.18
CA LEU A 385 -7.27 1.02 -4.73
C LEU A 385 -8.19 2.15 -4.27
N THR A 386 -9.08 1.84 -3.33
CA THR A 386 -10.03 2.80 -2.77
C THR A 386 -9.77 2.98 -1.27
N PRO A 387 -9.51 4.22 -0.78
CA PRO A 387 -9.39 4.52 0.64
C PRO A 387 -10.77 4.62 1.29
N TYR A 388 -11.14 3.61 2.06
CA TYR A 388 -12.41 3.56 2.80
C TYR A 388 -12.39 4.38 4.10
N ASN A 389 -11.36 5.19 4.31
CA ASN A 389 -11.34 6.16 5.41
C ASN A 389 -12.35 7.30 5.18
N LEU A 390 -12.58 7.63 3.91
CA LEU A 390 -13.43 8.70 3.44
C LEU A 390 -14.93 8.39 3.63
N PRO A 391 -15.79 9.41 3.75
CA PRO A 391 -17.24 9.23 3.82
C PRO A 391 -17.83 8.61 2.54
N PRO A 392 -19.04 7.99 2.62
CA PRO A 392 -19.68 7.30 1.50
C PRO A 392 -19.84 8.13 0.22
N ASP A 393 -20.07 9.43 0.35
CA ASP A 393 -20.25 10.36 -0.78
C ASP A 393 -18.92 10.77 -1.44
N MET A 394 -17.80 10.45 -0.81
CA MET A 394 -16.45 10.70 -1.33
C MET A 394 -15.79 9.40 -1.81
N CYS A 395 -15.73 8.35 -1.00
CA CYS A 395 -14.89 7.17 -1.27
C CYS A 395 -15.20 6.48 -2.61
N MET A 396 -16.42 6.60 -3.15
CA MET A 396 -16.82 6.01 -4.44
C MET A 396 -16.71 6.98 -5.63
N LYS A 397 -16.26 8.22 -5.45
CA LYS A 397 -16.03 9.15 -6.57
C LYS A 397 -14.75 8.77 -7.31
N SER A 398 -14.74 8.96 -8.63
CA SER A 398 -13.61 8.60 -9.51
C SER A 398 -12.25 9.15 -9.05
N HIS A 399 -12.22 10.38 -8.54
CA HIS A 399 -10.98 11.03 -8.07
C HIS A 399 -10.38 10.40 -6.79
N PHE A 400 -11.15 9.57 -6.07
CA PHE A 400 -10.69 8.83 -4.88
C PHE A 400 -10.50 7.33 -5.13
N ILE A 401 -10.66 6.89 -6.39
CA ILE A 401 -10.33 5.54 -6.82
C ILE A 401 -8.97 5.60 -7.52
N PHE A 402 -7.92 5.17 -6.83
CA PHE A 402 -6.55 5.30 -7.32
C PHE A 402 -6.18 4.14 -8.24
N LEU A 403 -5.88 4.47 -9.49
CA LEU A 403 -5.25 3.54 -10.41
C LEU A 403 -3.78 3.33 -9.98
N SER A 404 -3.45 2.09 -9.61
CA SER A 404 -2.09 1.72 -9.15
C SER A 404 -1.29 1.01 -10.24
N LEU A 405 -1.92 0.13 -11.01
CA LEU A 405 -1.25 -0.62 -12.07
C LEU A 405 -2.11 -0.61 -13.33
N ILE A 406 -1.45 -0.49 -14.48
CA ILE A 406 -2.04 -0.80 -15.79
C ILE A 406 -1.24 -1.96 -16.36
N CYS A 407 -1.76 -3.17 -16.17
CA CYS A 407 -1.09 -4.38 -16.63
C CYS A 407 -1.32 -4.55 -18.14
N PRO A 408 -0.25 -4.67 -18.95
CA PRO A 408 -0.38 -4.90 -20.38
C PRO A 408 -0.75 -6.37 -20.59
N SER A 409 -1.84 -6.67 -21.30
CA SER A 409 -2.04 -8.06 -21.70
C SER A 409 -2.92 -8.21 -22.93
N SER A 410 -2.45 -8.94 -23.93
CA SER A 410 -3.29 -9.31 -25.07
C SER A 410 -4.38 -10.33 -24.71
N LYS A 411 -4.33 -10.91 -23.50
CA LYS A 411 -5.24 -11.94 -22.98
C LYS A 411 -5.55 -11.70 -21.49
N ASP A 412 -6.42 -12.53 -20.93
CA ASP A 412 -6.57 -12.64 -19.48
C ASP A 412 -5.20 -13.06 -18.85
N PRO A 413 -4.65 -12.31 -17.88
CA PRO A 413 -3.38 -12.60 -17.24
C PRO A 413 -3.44 -13.81 -16.30
N GLY A 414 -4.61 -14.34 -15.94
CA GLY A 414 -4.70 -15.58 -15.17
C GLY A 414 -3.87 -15.55 -13.88
N ARG A 415 -2.90 -16.46 -13.77
CA ARG A 415 -1.98 -16.58 -12.62
C ARG A 415 -0.87 -15.55 -12.68
N GLU A 416 -0.51 -15.13 -13.88
CA GLU A 416 0.54 -14.17 -14.20
C GLU A 416 0.18 -12.75 -13.73
N ILE A 417 -1.05 -12.50 -13.26
CA ILE A 417 -1.40 -11.24 -12.59
C ILE A 417 -0.46 -10.92 -11.41
N ASP A 418 0.03 -11.94 -10.70
CA ASP A 418 0.98 -11.80 -9.59
C ASP A 418 2.30 -11.15 -10.02
N ILE A 419 2.75 -11.41 -11.25
CA ILE A 419 3.98 -10.83 -11.80
C ILE A 419 3.82 -9.32 -11.91
N TYR A 420 2.64 -8.85 -12.28
CA TYR A 420 2.37 -7.41 -12.40
C TYR A 420 2.08 -6.74 -11.04
N LEU A 421 1.58 -7.48 -10.05
CA LEU A 421 1.30 -6.96 -8.72
C LEU A 421 2.55 -6.66 -7.89
N GLN A 422 3.72 -7.19 -8.26
CA GLN A 422 4.97 -7.07 -7.50
C GLN A 422 5.31 -5.64 -7.05
N PRO A 423 5.24 -4.59 -7.90
CA PRO A 423 5.61 -3.23 -7.47
C PRO A 423 4.66 -2.68 -6.40
N LEU A 424 3.35 -2.92 -6.55
CA LEU A 424 2.35 -2.50 -5.56
C LEU A 424 2.52 -3.24 -4.24
N ILE A 425 2.74 -4.55 -4.31
CA ILE A 425 3.01 -5.37 -3.13
C ILE A 425 4.22 -4.86 -2.36
N GLU A 426 5.31 -4.60 -3.08
CA GLU A 426 6.55 -4.14 -2.47
C GLU A 426 6.36 -2.77 -1.81
N GLU A 427 5.63 -1.87 -2.48
CA GLU A 427 5.25 -0.58 -1.89
C GLU A 427 4.42 -0.79 -0.62
N MET A 428 3.39 -1.64 -0.64
CA MET A 428 2.48 -1.80 0.50
C MET A 428 3.11 -2.45 1.74
N LYS A 429 4.24 -3.17 1.60
CA LYS A 429 4.96 -3.74 2.75
C LYS A 429 5.47 -2.64 3.70
N GLU A 430 5.93 -1.52 3.16
CA GLU A 430 6.56 -0.46 3.96
C GLU A 430 5.54 0.30 4.83
N PRO A 431 4.43 0.84 4.28
CA PRO A 431 3.36 1.44 5.08
C PRO A 431 2.77 0.48 6.12
N TRP A 432 2.75 -0.82 5.85
CA TRP A 432 2.25 -1.80 6.81
C TRP A 432 3.22 -2.03 7.99
N ALA A 433 4.47 -2.37 7.67
CA ALA A 433 5.46 -2.78 8.67
C ALA A 433 5.94 -1.59 9.51
N VAL A 434 6.44 -0.55 8.85
CA VAL A 434 7.08 0.61 9.49
C VAL A 434 6.12 1.80 9.51
N GLY A 435 5.46 2.06 8.38
CA GLY A 435 4.65 3.26 8.16
C GLY A 435 5.45 4.39 7.53
N THR A 436 4.75 5.35 6.94
CA THR A 436 5.34 6.47 6.19
C THR A 436 5.13 7.79 6.94
N PRO A 437 6.19 8.57 7.22
CA PRO A 437 6.05 9.91 7.77
C PRO A 437 5.12 10.77 6.92
N THR A 438 4.08 11.30 7.52
CA THR A 438 3.00 12.01 6.81
C THR A 438 2.59 13.23 7.61
N TYR A 439 2.45 14.36 6.92
CA TYR A 439 1.91 15.58 7.48
C TYR A 439 0.38 15.62 7.28
N ASP A 440 -0.36 15.82 8.35
CA ASP A 440 -1.81 16.01 8.33
C ASP A 440 -2.14 17.48 8.59
N VAL A 441 -2.60 18.18 7.55
CA VAL A 441 -2.96 19.60 7.67
C VAL A 441 -4.20 19.83 8.53
N SER A 442 -5.06 18.82 8.72
CA SER A 442 -6.26 19.01 9.54
C SER A 442 -5.93 19.15 11.02
N SER A 443 -4.87 18.46 11.47
CA SER A 443 -4.38 18.49 12.85
C SER A 443 -3.09 19.29 13.02
N ASP A 444 -2.50 19.76 11.91
CA ASP A 444 -1.20 20.44 11.83
C ASP A 444 -0.07 19.63 12.49
N LYS A 445 -0.06 18.32 12.25
CA LYS A 445 0.86 17.39 12.91
C LYS A 445 1.45 16.37 11.95
N MET A 446 2.71 16.02 12.21
CA MET A 446 3.32 14.82 11.65
C MET A 446 2.81 13.57 12.37
N PHE A 447 2.61 12.50 11.63
CA PHE A 447 2.35 11.17 12.17
C PHE A 447 2.96 10.11 11.26
N ILE A 448 3.04 8.87 11.76
CA ILE A 448 3.47 7.72 10.97
C ILE A 448 2.21 7.05 10.41
N MET A 449 1.96 7.29 9.13
CA MET A 449 0.81 6.71 8.43
C MET A 449 1.08 5.25 8.09
N LYS A 450 0.22 4.36 8.56
CA LYS A 450 0.15 2.98 8.08
C LYS A 450 -0.98 2.78 7.09
N ALA A 451 -0.80 1.87 6.15
CA ALA A 451 -1.83 1.49 5.20
C ALA A 451 -1.97 -0.03 5.10
N ALA A 452 -3.20 -0.51 4.94
CA ALA A 452 -3.52 -1.94 4.83
C ALA A 452 -4.60 -2.17 3.78
N ILE A 453 -4.46 -3.23 2.98
CA ILE A 453 -5.53 -3.73 2.10
C ILE A 453 -6.35 -4.72 2.92
N ILE A 454 -7.63 -4.42 3.14
CA ILE A 454 -8.48 -5.23 4.03
C ILE A 454 -9.51 -6.08 3.30
N TRP A 455 -9.73 -5.83 2.00
CA TRP A 455 -10.51 -6.71 1.13
C TRP A 455 -10.20 -6.47 -0.35
N THR A 456 -10.62 -7.42 -1.17
CA THR A 456 -10.67 -7.30 -2.61
C THR A 456 -12.12 -7.25 -3.10
N ILE A 457 -12.38 -6.45 -4.14
CA ILE A 457 -13.66 -6.38 -4.83
C ILE A 457 -13.43 -6.90 -6.24
N SER A 458 -13.96 -8.08 -6.49
CA SER A 458 -13.80 -8.78 -7.76
C SER A 458 -15.07 -9.56 -8.08
N ASP A 459 -15.33 -9.73 -9.37
CA ASP A 459 -16.26 -10.76 -9.81
C ASP A 459 -15.66 -12.16 -9.57
N PHE A 460 -16.43 -13.21 -9.80
CA PHE A 460 -15.97 -14.56 -9.46
C PHE A 460 -14.76 -15.03 -10.29
N PRO A 461 -14.68 -14.74 -11.60
CA PRO A 461 -13.44 -14.92 -12.37
C PRO A 461 -12.23 -14.18 -11.80
N ALA A 462 -12.31 -12.87 -11.58
CA ALA A 462 -11.21 -12.06 -11.06
C ALA A 462 -10.83 -12.45 -9.63
N TYR A 463 -11.78 -12.89 -8.81
CA TYR A 463 -11.49 -13.50 -7.52
C TYR A 463 -10.61 -14.73 -7.67
N GLY A 464 -10.89 -15.60 -8.64
CA GLY A 464 -10.10 -16.81 -8.87
C GLY A 464 -8.66 -16.49 -9.28
N MET A 465 -8.47 -15.47 -10.11
CA MET A 465 -7.14 -14.98 -10.49
C MET A 465 -6.37 -14.41 -9.30
N LEU A 466 -6.98 -13.46 -8.59
CA LEU A 466 -6.32 -12.80 -7.47
C LEU A 466 -6.01 -13.83 -6.39
N SER A 467 -6.98 -14.62 -5.94
CA SER A 467 -6.82 -15.58 -4.82
C SER A 467 -6.06 -16.86 -5.19
N GLY A 468 -5.86 -17.15 -6.47
CA GLY A 468 -5.32 -18.43 -6.93
C GLY A 468 -6.26 -19.62 -6.75
N TRP A 469 -7.52 -19.36 -6.38
CA TRP A 469 -8.53 -20.38 -6.13
C TRP A 469 -9.36 -20.69 -7.38
N ARG A 470 -9.67 -21.98 -7.59
CA ARG A 470 -10.57 -22.40 -8.67
C ARG A 470 -12.01 -21.94 -8.41
N THR A 471 -12.50 -20.97 -9.18
CA THR A 471 -13.86 -20.42 -9.04
C THR A 471 -14.93 -21.07 -9.94
N HIS A 472 -14.62 -22.20 -10.58
CA HIS A 472 -15.57 -22.93 -11.43
C HIS A 472 -15.79 -24.38 -10.98
N ASP A 473 -16.81 -25.02 -11.54
CA ASP A 473 -17.24 -26.40 -11.25
C ASP A 473 -17.58 -26.63 -9.76
N LEU A 474 -17.22 -27.80 -9.22
CA LEU A 474 -17.54 -28.26 -7.87
C LEU A 474 -16.69 -27.59 -6.77
N MET A 475 -15.64 -26.88 -7.18
CA MET A 475 -14.67 -26.23 -6.29
C MET A 475 -14.87 -24.72 -6.19
N GLY A 476 -15.87 -24.17 -6.86
CA GLY A 476 -16.12 -22.73 -6.93
C GLY A 476 -16.17 -22.02 -5.59
N CYS A 477 -16.62 -22.65 -4.50
CA CYS A 477 -16.72 -21.98 -3.19
C CYS A 477 -15.36 -21.89 -2.47
N PRO A 478 -14.76 -20.69 -2.30
CA PRO A 478 -13.46 -20.54 -1.62
C PRO A 478 -13.55 -20.71 -0.10
N ILE A 479 -14.75 -20.58 0.48
CA ILE A 479 -14.99 -20.74 1.92
C ILE A 479 -15.09 -22.22 2.28
N CYS A 480 -15.94 -22.96 1.56
CA CYS A 480 -16.16 -24.38 1.83
C CYS A 480 -15.08 -25.27 1.22
N MET A 481 -14.40 -24.78 0.19
CA MET A 481 -13.35 -25.50 -0.55
C MET A 481 -13.82 -26.89 -0.99
N GLU A 482 -12.98 -27.92 -0.83
CA GLU A 482 -13.33 -29.31 -1.13
C GLU A 482 -14.48 -29.86 -0.28
N LYS A 483 -14.83 -29.19 0.82
CA LYS A 483 -15.92 -29.59 1.72
C LYS A 483 -17.24 -28.91 1.36
N SER A 484 -17.37 -28.32 0.16
CA SER A 484 -18.61 -27.72 -0.34
C SER A 484 -19.79 -28.71 -0.29
N GLY A 485 -19.53 -29.96 -0.64
CA GLY A 485 -20.55 -30.99 -0.84
C GLY A 485 -21.25 -30.86 -2.20
N ALA A 486 -20.73 -30.02 -3.09
CA ALA A 486 -21.22 -29.85 -4.45
C ALA A 486 -21.13 -31.19 -5.20
N ASN A 487 -22.13 -31.47 -6.03
CA ASN A 487 -22.23 -32.72 -6.76
C ASN A 487 -22.40 -32.48 -8.25
N TRP A 488 -21.97 -33.44 -9.05
CA TRP A 488 -22.19 -33.37 -10.49
C TRP A 488 -23.51 -33.99 -10.90
N LEU A 489 -24.18 -33.31 -11.81
CA LEU A 489 -25.38 -33.82 -12.46
C LEU A 489 -24.95 -34.51 -13.77
N SER A 490 -24.95 -35.84 -13.76
CA SER A 490 -24.49 -36.68 -14.88
C SER A 490 -25.20 -36.37 -16.20
N TYR A 491 -26.50 -36.11 -16.16
CA TYR A 491 -27.31 -35.84 -17.35
C TYR A 491 -27.08 -34.45 -17.95
N SER A 492 -26.97 -33.42 -17.11
CA SER A 492 -26.76 -32.04 -17.59
C SER A 492 -25.28 -31.69 -17.76
N LYS A 493 -24.37 -32.54 -17.31
CA LYS A 493 -22.92 -32.31 -17.27
C LYS A 493 -22.57 -30.97 -16.60
N LYS A 494 -23.17 -30.69 -15.44
CA LYS A 494 -22.96 -29.46 -14.68
C LYS A 494 -22.73 -29.76 -13.20
N GLY A 495 -21.92 -28.93 -12.55
CA GLY A 495 -21.80 -28.90 -11.10
C GLY A 495 -23.04 -28.27 -10.46
N SER A 496 -23.49 -28.83 -9.35
CA SER A 496 -24.64 -28.38 -8.58
C SER A 496 -24.25 -28.18 -7.13
N TYR A 497 -24.65 -27.03 -6.57
CA TYR A 497 -24.53 -26.70 -5.15
C TYR A 497 -25.86 -26.87 -4.43
N PHE A 498 -26.85 -27.51 -5.08
CA PHE A 498 -28.13 -27.79 -4.47
C PHE A 498 -27.92 -28.61 -3.20
N ASP A 499 -28.64 -28.23 -2.15
CA ASP A 499 -28.62 -28.91 -0.86
C ASP A 499 -27.30 -28.90 -0.07
N CYS A 500 -26.32 -28.08 -0.49
CA CYS A 500 -25.03 -27.92 0.21
C CYS A 500 -25.11 -26.97 1.41
N HIS A 501 -26.16 -26.16 1.51
CA HIS A 501 -26.31 -25.05 2.45
C HIS A 501 -27.00 -25.44 3.77
N ARG A 502 -27.74 -26.56 3.82
CA ARG A 502 -28.49 -26.96 5.03
C ARG A 502 -27.60 -27.20 6.26
N LYS A 503 -26.33 -27.57 6.05
CA LYS A 503 -25.32 -27.70 7.10
C LYS A 503 -24.98 -26.39 7.81
N PHE A 504 -25.38 -25.23 7.28
CA PHE A 504 -25.22 -23.91 7.90
C PHE A 504 -26.39 -23.48 8.79
N LEU A 505 -27.52 -24.19 8.72
CA LEU A 505 -28.66 -23.93 9.60
C LEU A 505 -28.36 -24.43 11.03
N PRO A 506 -29.04 -23.92 12.07
CA PRO A 506 -28.93 -24.47 13.42
C PRO A 506 -29.19 -25.99 13.45
N GLU A 507 -28.53 -26.73 14.34
CA GLU A 507 -28.59 -28.20 14.37
C GLU A 507 -30.03 -28.74 14.51
N ARG A 508 -30.87 -28.02 15.26
CA ARG A 508 -32.29 -28.38 15.48
C ARG A 508 -33.25 -27.83 14.40
N HIS A 509 -32.74 -27.15 13.38
CA HIS A 509 -33.57 -26.53 12.35
C HIS A 509 -34.33 -27.58 11.53
N ARG A 510 -35.65 -27.39 11.35
CA ARG A 510 -36.55 -28.36 10.69
C ARG A 510 -36.08 -28.82 9.31
N TYR A 511 -35.53 -27.90 8.51
CA TYR A 511 -35.07 -28.21 7.15
C TYR A 511 -33.89 -29.19 7.11
N ARG A 512 -33.09 -29.31 8.17
CA ARG A 512 -32.04 -30.35 8.25
C ARG A 512 -32.62 -31.77 8.24
N LYS A 513 -33.86 -31.95 8.69
CA LYS A 513 -34.59 -33.24 8.74
C LYS A 513 -35.60 -33.40 7.60
N ASP A 514 -35.77 -32.40 6.74
CA ASP A 514 -36.69 -32.45 5.62
C ASP A 514 -36.14 -33.36 4.51
N LYS A 515 -36.78 -34.54 4.38
CA LYS A 515 -36.42 -35.58 3.41
C LYS A 515 -37.18 -35.47 2.09
N LYS A 516 -38.11 -34.52 1.97
CA LYS A 516 -39.05 -34.39 0.83
C LYS A 516 -38.72 -33.19 -0.05
N SER A 517 -38.49 -32.02 0.54
CA SER A 517 -38.30 -30.77 -0.21
C SER A 517 -36.89 -30.58 -0.77
N PHE A 518 -35.92 -31.36 -0.27
CA PHE A 518 -34.51 -31.31 -0.64
C PHE A 518 -34.08 -32.64 -1.31
N ILE A 519 -32.80 -33.02 -1.26
CA ILE A 519 -32.36 -34.33 -1.74
C ILE A 519 -33.15 -35.43 -1.03
N ARG A 520 -33.86 -36.23 -1.84
CA ARG A 520 -34.80 -37.25 -1.37
C ARG A 520 -34.13 -38.19 -0.38
N GLY A 521 -34.73 -38.33 0.80
CA GLY A 521 -34.27 -39.24 1.85
C GLY A 521 -33.06 -38.75 2.65
N ARG A 522 -32.46 -37.60 2.31
CA ARG A 522 -31.28 -37.08 3.01
C ARG A 522 -31.65 -36.30 4.27
N VAL A 523 -30.94 -36.59 5.36
CA VAL A 523 -30.94 -35.82 6.62
C VAL A 523 -29.54 -35.27 6.83
N VAL A 524 -29.43 -33.98 7.11
CA VAL A 524 -28.13 -33.30 7.31
C VAL A 524 -27.82 -33.21 8.80
N ARG A 525 -26.81 -33.97 9.23
CA ARG A 525 -26.28 -33.95 10.60
C ARG A 525 -24.94 -33.22 10.71
N GLU A 526 -24.28 -33.01 9.58
CA GLU A 526 -22.97 -32.36 9.52
C GLU A 526 -23.06 -30.89 9.97
N SER A 527 -21.99 -30.42 10.60
CA SER A 527 -21.78 -29.01 10.89
C SER A 527 -21.17 -28.28 9.68
N PRO A 528 -21.21 -26.94 9.65
CA PRO A 528 -20.47 -26.17 8.66
C PRO A 528 -19.00 -26.59 8.62
N PRO A 529 -18.34 -26.60 7.44
CA PRO A 529 -16.90 -26.73 7.39
C PRO A 529 -16.27 -25.57 8.19
N PRO A 530 -15.18 -25.83 8.94
CA PRO A 530 -14.48 -24.77 9.65
C PRO A 530 -13.94 -23.76 8.64
N ARG A 531 -14.01 -22.47 9.00
CA ARG A 531 -13.31 -21.41 8.25
C ARG A 531 -11.83 -21.52 8.60
N LEU A 532 -10.99 -21.65 7.58
CA LEU A 532 -9.54 -21.69 7.78
C LEU A 532 -9.04 -20.28 8.14
N THR A 533 -8.06 -20.21 9.02
CA THR A 533 -7.31 -18.98 9.29
C THR A 533 -6.33 -18.68 8.15
N CYS A 534 -5.84 -17.45 8.06
CA CYS A 534 -4.82 -17.07 7.08
C CYS A 534 -3.58 -17.96 7.17
N GLU A 535 -3.14 -18.29 8.40
CA GLU A 535 -2.00 -19.18 8.63
C GLU A 535 -2.26 -20.62 8.16
N GLU A 536 -3.48 -21.14 8.36
CA GLU A 536 -3.87 -22.46 7.86
C GLU A 536 -3.92 -22.51 6.34
N ILE A 537 -4.46 -21.47 5.70
CA ILE A 537 -4.47 -21.32 4.25
C ILE A 537 -3.03 -21.24 3.72
N TYR A 538 -2.21 -20.36 4.31
CA TYR A 538 -0.80 -20.22 3.95
C TYR A 538 -0.04 -21.55 4.06
N ASN A 539 -0.21 -22.26 5.16
CA ASN A 539 0.43 -23.57 5.36
C ASN A 539 0.02 -24.61 4.31
N ARG A 540 -1.18 -24.49 3.75
CA ARG A 540 -1.68 -25.35 2.69
C ARG A 540 -1.09 -24.99 1.32
N VAL A 541 -0.93 -23.70 1.04
CA VAL A 541 -0.50 -23.22 -0.29
C VAL A 541 1.00 -22.98 -0.42
N ARG A 542 1.74 -22.81 0.70
CA ARG A 542 3.16 -22.42 0.70
C ARG A 542 4.10 -23.34 -0.09
N ARG A 543 3.68 -24.58 -0.32
CA ARG A 543 4.44 -25.63 -1.03
C ARG A 543 4.25 -25.59 -2.55
N PHE A 544 3.24 -24.88 -3.05
CA PHE A 544 3.06 -24.68 -4.48
C PHE A 544 3.94 -23.52 -4.94
N PRO A 545 4.52 -23.60 -6.15
CA PRO A 545 5.28 -22.50 -6.69
C PRO A 545 4.35 -21.35 -7.09
N THR A 546 4.95 -20.17 -7.09
CA THR A 546 4.35 -18.90 -7.49
C THR A 546 4.45 -18.71 -9.00
N ALA A 547 3.71 -17.74 -9.56
CA ALA A 547 3.94 -17.28 -10.94
C ALA A 547 5.39 -16.78 -11.16
N MET A 548 6.06 -16.32 -10.10
CA MET A 548 7.43 -15.82 -10.14
C MET A 548 8.48 -16.92 -10.30
N GLU A 549 8.22 -18.10 -9.73
CA GLU A 549 9.14 -19.24 -9.79
C GLU A 549 8.99 -20.01 -11.10
N GLU A 550 7.75 -20.21 -11.57
CA GLU A 550 7.43 -21.05 -12.73
C GLU A 550 6.34 -20.43 -13.64
N PRO A 551 6.62 -19.31 -14.31
CA PRO A 551 5.64 -18.63 -15.16
C PRO A 551 5.23 -19.49 -16.37
N ASN A 552 4.00 -19.29 -16.87
CA ASN A 552 3.40 -20.04 -17.98
C ASN A 552 3.25 -21.55 -17.77
N GLN A 553 3.41 -22.04 -16.55
CA GLN A 553 3.05 -23.41 -16.22
C GLN A 553 1.57 -23.50 -15.82
N ASP A 554 0.92 -24.59 -16.25
CA ASP A 554 -0.43 -24.91 -15.80
C ASP A 554 -0.49 -24.93 -14.26
N PRO A 555 -1.52 -24.35 -13.63
CA PRO A 555 -1.57 -24.30 -12.17
C PRO A 555 -1.60 -25.69 -11.56
N TYR A 556 -0.98 -25.84 -10.38
CA TYR A 556 -0.87 -27.13 -9.72
C TYR A 556 -2.23 -27.72 -9.42
N VAL A 557 -2.40 -28.95 -9.87
CA VAL A 557 -3.58 -29.77 -9.66
C VAL A 557 -3.41 -30.53 -8.34
N ILE A 558 -4.16 -30.14 -7.30
CA ILE A 558 -4.34 -31.03 -6.15
C ILE A 558 -5.36 -32.11 -6.55
N PRO A 559 -4.99 -33.40 -6.56
CA PRO A 559 -5.96 -34.47 -6.70
C PRO A 559 -6.77 -34.53 -5.41
N ILE A 560 -8.07 -34.23 -5.48
CA ILE A 560 -8.95 -34.40 -4.33
C ILE A 560 -9.44 -35.85 -4.34
N SER A 561 -8.82 -36.70 -3.52
CA SER A 561 -9.32 -38.05 -3.27
C SER A 561 -10.43 -38.00 -2.22
N GLY A 562 -11.69 -38.04 -2.64
CA GLY A 562 -12.79 -37.87 -1.69
C GLY A 562 -14.20 -38.06 -2.25
N GLN A 563 -14.52 -39.27 -2.70
CA GLN A 563 -15.77 -40.02 -2.49
C GLN A 563 -15.93 -41.07 -3.61
N ARG A 564 -16.27 -42.31 -3.22
CA ARG A 564 -16.45 -43.45 -4.13
C ARG A 564 -17.52 -43.12 -5.17
N GLY A 565 -17.11 -43.00 -6.43
CA GLY A 565 -17.99 -42.89 -7.59
C GLY A 565 -17.76 -41.62 -8.41
N ALA A 566 -16.78 -41.71 -9.33
CA ALA A 566 -16.68 -40.89 -10.54
C ALA A 566 -16.28 -39.39 -10.43
N TYR A 567 -15.32 -39.02 -9.58
CA TYR A 567 -14.61 -37.74 -9.72
C TYR A 567 -13.09 -37.88 -9.61
N SER A 568 -12.39 -37.76 -10.74
CA SER A 568 -11.00 -37.30 -10.80
C SER A 568 -11.03 -35.78 -11.08
N GLY A 569 -11.32 -35.00 -10.04
CA GLY A 569 -11.29 -33.54 -10.12
C GLY A 569 -9.92 -33.00 -9.72
N SER A 570 -9.38 -32.09 -10.53
CA SER A 570 -8.20 -31.30 -10.22
C SER A 570 -8.58 -29.98 -9.56
N CYS A 571 -8.01 -29.65 -8.41
CA CYS A 571 -8.12 -28.30 -7.86
C CYS A 571 -6.88 -27.50 -8.29
N LEU A 572 -7.09 -26.41 -9.04
CA LEU A 572 -6.05 -25.43 -9.29
C LEU A 572 -5.86 -24.66 -7.99
N ILE A 573 -4.76 -24.92 -7.30
CA ILE A 573 -4.31 -24.12 -6.16
C ILE A 573 -2.96 -23.55 -6.55
N GLY A 574 -2.94 -22.26 -6.86
CA GLY A 574 -1.70 -21.50 -6.99
C GLY A 574 -1.35 -20.85 -5.65
N LYS A 575 -0.05 -20.77 -5.33
CA LYS A 575 0.42 -19.84 -4.31
C LYS A 575 0.45 -18.46 -4.96
N THR A 576 -0.62 -17.69 -4.80
CA THR A 576 -0.61 -16.29 -5.23
C THR A 576 -0.07 -15.41 -4.13
N PHE A 577 0.53 -14.27 -4.48
CA PHE A 577 1.01 -13.35 -3.45
C PHE A 577 -0.16 -12.84 -2.58
N SER A 578 -1.35 -12.66 -3.17
CA SER A 578 -2.57 -12.29 -2.44
C SER A 578 -2.99 -13.32 -1.38
N SER A 579 -2.71 -14.61 -1.61
CA SER A 579 -2.99 -15.69 -0.65
C SER A 579 -2.11 -15.64 0.61
N VAL A 580 -1.07 -14.78 0.60
CA VAL A 580 -0.17 -14.49 1.72
C VAL A 580 -0.47 -13.13 2.37
N THR A 581 -1.30 -12.28 1.73
CA THR A 581 -1.60 -10.91 2.18
C THR A 581 -2.99 -10.72 2.82
N ILE A 582 -3.69 -11.82 3.14
CA ILE A 582 -4.88 -11.81 4.01
C ILE A 582 -4.48 -12.11 5.44
#